data_AF-A0A8H6GYU9-F1
#
_entry.id   AF-A0A8H6GYU9-F1
#
_cell.length_a   1.000
_cell.length_b   1.000
_cell.length_c   1.000
_cell.angle_alpha   90.00
_cell.angle_beta   90.00
_cell.angle_gamma   90.00
#
_symmetry.space_group_name_H-M   'P 1'
#
loop_
_entity.id
_entity.type
_entity.pdbx_description
1 polymer ?
#
loop_
_entity_poly.entity_id
_entity_poly.type
_entity_poly.pdbx_seq_one_letter_code
_entity_poly.pdbx_strand_id
1 'polypeptide(L)' 'MVTDLSERDFQTGLSYVAVSRVKMLDGLMIDAPFERASLHYEKLPDGVLMKVRDQDRRKQQQLDQPLFQPLFS' A
#
# COMPACT_ATOMS: atom_id res chain seq x y z
N MET A 1 18.02 16.69 -8.86
CA MET A 1 16.78 16.22 -9.50
C MET A 1 15.65 16.64 -8.59
N VAL A 2 14.68 17.37 -9.11
CA VAL A 2 13.52 17.87 -8.35
C VAL A 2 12.32 17.05 -8.77
N THR A 3 11.59 16.50 -7.80
CA THR A 3 10.36 15.74 -8.06
C THR A 3 9.17 16.68 -7.99
N ASP A 4 8.39 16.75 -9.07
CA ASP A 4 7.19 17.57 -9.15
C ASP A 4 5.96 16.79 -8.64
N LEU A 5 5.26 17.37 -7.66
CA LEU A 5 4.03 16.84 -7.08
C LEU A 5 2.82 17.71 -7.40
N SER A 6 2.73 18.21 -8.61
CA SER A 6 1.66 19.15 -8.97
C SER A 6 0.65 18.63 -9.99
N GLU A 7 1.01 17.60 -10.76
CA GLU A 7 0.09 16.95 -11.68
C GLU A 7 -1.01 16.22 -10.91
N ARG A 8 -2.27 16.54 -11.25
CA ARG A 8 -3.49 16.16 -10.51
C ARG A 8 -3.79 14.65 -10.43
N ASP A 9 -2.96 13.80 -11.01
CA ASP A 9 -3.14 12.34 -11.01
C ASP A 9 -2.51 11.70 -9.76
N PHE A 10 -2.91 12.17 -8.59
CA PHE A 10 -2.53 11.56 -7.31
C PHE A 10 -3.41 10.36 -6.99
N GLN A 11 -3.15 9.23 -7.65
CA GLN A 11 -3.61 7.95 -7.12
C GLN A 11 -2.83 7.62 -5.85
N THR A 12 -3.54 7.26 -4.78
CA THR A 12 -2.96 6.81 -3.51
C THR A 12 -1.90 5.73 -3.78
N GLY A 13 -0.65 6.02 -3.40
CA GLY A 13 0.52 5.16 -3.64
C GLY A 13 1.59 5.79 -4.54
N LEU A 14 1.21 6.55 -5.57
CA LEU A 14 2.16 7.23 -6.47
C LEU A 14 2.84 8.42 -5.78
N SER A 15 2.11 9.19 -4.98
CA SER A 15 2.66 10.30 -4.20
C SER A 15 3.71 9.81 -3.20
N TYR A 16 3.49 8.65 -2.58
CA TYR A 16 4.47 8.04 -1.67
C TYR A 16 5.76 7.68 -2.40
N VAL A 17 5.65 7.08 -3.59
CA VAL A 17 6.82 6.74 -4.41
C VAL A 17 7.60 7.99 -4.75
N ALA A 18 6.94 9.05 -5.22
CA ALA A 18 7.56 10.31 -5.59
C ALA A 18 8.32 10.96 -4.42
N VAL A 19 7.71 11.05 -3.23
CA VAL A 19 8.36 11.56 -2.01
C VAL A 19 9.52 10.68 -1.57
N SER A 20 9.42 9.35 -1.70
CA SER A 20 10.50 8.43 -1.33
C SER A 20 11.75 8.52 -2.22
N ARG A 21 11.67 9.17 -3.38
CA ARG A 21 12.83 9.37 -4.27
C ARG A 21 13.73 10.52 -3.85
N VAL A 22 13.23 11.47 -3.04
CA VAL A 22 14.02 12.64 -2.59
C VAL A 22 14.62 12.39 -1.22
N LYS A 23 15.86 12.85 -1.01
CA LYS A 23 16.56 12.69 0.28
C LYS A 23 16.23 13.80 1.28
N MET A 24 15.85 14.97 0.77
CA MET A 24 15.61 16.19 1.54
C MET A 24 14.39 16.90 0.97
N LEU A 25 13.69 17.66 1.83
CA LEU A 25 12.45 18.35 1.44
C LEU A 25 12.68 19.39 0.34
N ASP A 26 13.86 20.03 0.33
CA ASP A 26 14.27 20.99 -0.71
C ASP A 26 14.38 20.37 -2.12
N GLY A 27 14.40 19.04 -2.22
CA GLY A 27 14.36 18.31 -3.49
C GLY A 27 12.94 18.09 -4.05
N LEU A 28 11.91 18.56 -3.36
CA LEU A 28 10.52 18.37 -3.71
C LEU A 28 9.89 19.69 -4.18
N MET A 29 9.20 19.66 -5.32
CA MET A 29 8.42 20.79 -5.80
C MET A 29 6.93 20.48 -5.70
N ILE A 30 6.18 21.42 -5.12
CA ILE A 30 4.73 21.37 -4.97
C ILE A 30 4.24 22.74 -5.46
N ASP A 31 3.79 22.81 -6.72
CA ASP A 31 3.31 24.06 -7.33
C ASP A 31 1.80 24.30 -7.08
N ALA A 32 1.08 23.27 -6.66
CA ALA A 32 -0.35 23.31 -6.32
C ALA A 32 -0.59 22.85 -4.86
N PRO A 33 -1.61 23.38 -4.16
CA PRO A 33 -1.96 22.93 -2.82
C PRO A 33 -2.20 21.42 -2.77
N PHE A 34 -1.52 20.76 -1.85
CA PHE A 34 -1.64 19.32 -1.66
C PHE A 34 -2.91 18.96 -0.89
N GLU A 35 -3.86 18.26 -1.53
CA GLU A 35 -5.07 17.78 -0.85
C GLU A 35 -4.81 16.44 -0.14
N ARG A 36 -4.58 16.49 1.17
CA ARG A 36 -4.41 15.27 1.99
C ARG A 36 -5.58 14.28 1.86
N ALA A 37 -6.80 14.77 1.62
CA ALA A 37 -7.98 13.91 1.44
C ALA A 37 -7.82 12.94 0.25
N SER A 38 -7.09 13.33 -0.80
CA SER A 38 -6.80 12.46 -1.96
C SER A 38 -5.90 11.26 -1.64
N LEU A 39 -5.13 11.32 -0.54
CA LEU A 39 -4.30 10.19 -0.09
C LEU A 39 -5.08 9.14 0.68
N HIS A 40 -6.25 9.49 1.21
CA HIS A 40 -7.03 8.57 2.02
C HIS A 40 -8.05 7.85 1.15
N TYR A 41 -8.00 6.52 1.17
CA TYR A 41 -9.08 5.71 0.62
C TYR A 41 -10.34 5.90 1.48
N GLU A 42 -11.35 6.59 0.96
CA GLU A 42 -12.66 6.67 1.60
C GLU A 42 -13.31 5.27 1.71
N LYS A 43 -13.05 4.44 0.69
CA LYS A 43 -13.36 3.01 0.66
C LYS A 43 -12.13 2.23 0.21
N LEU A 44 -11.82 1.14 0.92
CA LEU A 44 -10.76 0.20 0.54
C LEU A 44 -10.98 -0.27 -0.92
N PRO A 45 -9.94 -0.24 -1.77
CA PRO A 45 -10.04 -0.76 -3.13
C PRO A 45 -10.47 -2.23 -3.14
N ASP A 46 -11.23 -2.64 -4.16
CA ASP A 46 -11.75 -4.01 -4.26
C ASP A 46 -10.63 -5.07 -4.22
N GLY A 47 -9.46 -4.77 -4.79
CA GLY A 47 -8.28 -5.64 -4.71
C GLY A 47 -7.76 -5.86 -3.29
N VAL A 48 -7.86 -4.84 -2.42
CA VAL A 48 -7.51 -4.98 -0.99
C VAL A 48 -8.59 -5.78 -0.27
N LEU A 49 -9.86 -5.50 -0.54
CA LEU A 49 -10.98 -6.27 0.03
C LEU A 49 -10.89 -7.76 -0.35
N MET A 50 -10.50 -8.06 -1.58
CA MET A 50 -10.27 -9.43 -2.05
C MET A 50 -9.15 -10.12 -1.25
N LYS A 51 -8.03 -9.42 -0.99
CA LYS A 51 -6.93 -9.93 -0.16
C LYS A 51 -7.37 -10.21 1.28
N VAL A 52 -8.15 -9.30 1.88
CA VAL A 52 -8.67 -9.47 3.24
C VAL A 52 -9.56 -10.71 3.32
N ARG A 53 -10.51 -10.86 2.39
CA ARG A 53 -11.40 -12.04 2.33
C ARG A 53 -10.63 -13.35 2.20
N ASP A 54 -9.59 -13.36 1.36
CA ASP A 54 -8.76 -14.54 1.21
C ASP A 54 -7.92 -14.84 2.46
N GLN A 55 -7.39 -13.83 3.15
CA GLN A 55 -6.70 -14.02 4.43
C GLN A 55 -7.64 -14.59 5.51
N ASP A 56 -8.87 -14.09 5.60
CA ASP A 56 -9.86 -14.59 6.55
C ASP A 56 -10.22 -16.05 6.26
N ARG A 57 -10.37 -16.40 4.97
CA ARG A 57 -10.57 -17.79 4.54
C ARG A 57 -9.39 -18.68 4.93
N ARG A 58 -8.14 -18.23 4.76
CA ARG A 58 -6.95 -19.01 5.14
C ARG A 58 -6.85 -19.23 6.64
N LYS A 59 -7.21 -18.23 7.46
CA LYS A 59 -7.24 -18.36 8.92
C LYS A 59 -8.20 -19.47 9.36
N GLN A 60 -9.37 -19.59 8.72
CA GLN A 60 -10.33 -20.66 9.00
C GLN A 60 -9.86 -22.06 8.59
N GLN A 61 -8.88 -22.13 7.67
CA GLN A 61 -8.31 -23.39 7.17
C GLN A 61 -7.00 -23.76 7.87
N GLN A 62 -6.58 -22.97 8.86
CA GLN A 62 -5.37 -23.25 9.61
C GLN A 62 -5.61 -24.48 10.49
N LEU A 63 -4.81 -25.52 10.27
CA LEU A 63 -4.88 -26.75 11.04
C LEU A 63 -4.08 -26.58 12.33
N ASP A 64 -4.66 -26.97 13.46
CA ASP A 64 -3.98 -26.92 14.76
C ASP A 64 -2.78 -27.88 14.82
N GLN A 65 -2.81 -28.94 14.00
CA GLN A 65 -1.74 -29.92 13.88
C GLN A 65 -1.51 -30.26 12.40
N PRO A 66 -0.25 -30.49 11.99
CA PRO A 66 0.06 -30.89 10.62
C PRO A 66 -0.57 -32.26 10.31
N LEU A 67 -1.17 -32.40 9.12
CA LEU A 67 -1.79 -33.66 8.67
C LEU A 67 -0.79 -34.80 8.53
N PHE A 68 0.48 -34.48 8.34
CA PHE A 68 1.56 -35.44 8.22
C PHE A 68 2.68 -35.04 9.17
N GLN A 69 3.11 -36.01 9.97
CA GLN A 69 4.28 -35.86 10.81
C GLN A 69 5.54 -36.08 9.95
N PRO A 70 6.60 -35.27 10.12
CA PRO A 70 7.86 -35.50 9.41
C PRO A 70 8.38 -36.90 9.77
N LEU A 71 8.74 -37.69 8.75
CA LEU A 71 9.27 -39.05 8.94
C LEU A 71 10.72 -39.05 9.45
N PHE A 72 11.38 -37.88 9.49
CA PHE A 72 12.76 -37.73 9.92
C PHE A 72 12.89 -36.46 10.75
N SER A 73 13.49 -36.61 11.95
CA SER A 73 13.87 -35.53 12.88
C SER A 73 15.38 -35.36 12.89
#